data_AF-A0A7W9B245-F1
#
_entry.id   AF-A0A7W9B245-F1
#
_cell.length_a   1.000
_cell.length_b   1.000
_cell.length_c   1.000
_cell.angle_alpha   90.00
_cell.angle_beta   90.00
_cell.angle_gamma   90.00
#
_symmetry.space_group_name_H-M   'P 1'
#
loop_
_entity.id
_entity.type
_entity.pdbx_description
1 polymer ?
#
loop_
_entity_poly.entity_id
_entity_poly.type
_entity_poly.pdbx_seq_one_letter_code
_entity_poly.pdbx_strand_id
1 'polypeptide(L)'
;MNFLHSFGSAMLLSQFASRQLEGLHTLIDRKRIPVEKSDDFYRQALALDRIVGEGRFGRCYHRYSLTRKVTVAAASIIIVPALAVFLLSKVPSFGGPINEMTALLMSDFMRFVYIVGTASGVLLLVLAVGHFYSRALLNRLLGPELAHLWQSIIRKWAPELQHQAALSRDDPDEIAALIVNCQR
;
A
#
# COMPACT_ATOMS: atom_id res chain seq x y z
N MET A 1 -6.15 -15.06 -8.60
CA MET A 1 -5.98 -14.96 -7.12
C MET A 1 -7.32 -14.55 -6.52
N ASN A 2 -7.86 -15.36 -5.60
CA ASN A 2 -9.23 -15.22 -5.10
C ASN A 2 -9.45 -13.90 -4.34
N PHE A 3 -10.53 -13.21 -4.65
CA PHE A 3 -11.00 -12.00 -3.96
C PHE A 3 -11.00 -12.16 -2.43
N LEU A 4 -11.42 -13.33 -1.94
CA LEU A 4 -11.39 -13.69 -0.52
C LEU A 4 -9.99 -13.64 0.11
N HIS A 5 -8.95 -14.04 -0.64
CA HIS A 5 -7.57 -13.96 -0.16
C HIS A 5 -7.08 -12.50 -0.12
N SER A 6 -7.52 -11.66 -1.07
CA SER A 6 -7.22 -10.22 -1.05
C SER A 6 -7.90 -9.54 0.15
N PHE A 7 -9.16 -9.89 0.43
CA PHE A 7 -9.89 -9.39 1.60
C PHE A 7 -9.27 -9.84 2.92
N GLY A 8 -8.91 -11.12 3.02
CA GLY A 8 -8.19 -11.65 4.19
C GLY A 8 -6.87 -10.92 4.42
N SER A 9 -6.09 -10.68 3.37
CA SER A 9 -4.84 -9.92 3.49
C SER A 9 -5.04 -8.45 3.88
N ALA A 10 -6.12 -7.81 3.44
CA ALA A 10 -6.45 -6.44 3.83
C ALA A 10 -6.90 -6.36 5.29
N MET A 11 -7.67 -7.36 5.76
CA MET A 11 -8.09 -7.46 7.15
C MET A 11 -6.90 -7.69 8.08
N LEU A 12 -5.99 -8.61 7.72
CA LEU A 12 -4.74 -8.84 8.47
C LEU A 12 -3.87 -7.57 8.53
N LEU A 13 -3.76 -6.84 7.41
CA LEU A 13 -3.04 -5.57 7.38
C LEU A 13 -3.69 -4.50 8.27
N SER A 14 -5.03 -4.45 8.30
CA SER A 14 -5.75 -3.55 9.19
C SER A 14 -5.50 -3.89 10.66
N GLN A 15 -5.58 -5.17 11.02
CA GLN A 15 -5.31 -5.62 12.38
C GLN A 15 -3.85 -5.37 12.80
N PHE A 16 -2.91 -5.58 11.89
CA PHE A 16 -1.51 -5.22 12.08
C PHE A 16 -1.39 -3.71 12.35
N ALA A 17 -1.93 -2.87 11.47
CA ALA A 17 -1.86 -1.41 11.61
C ALA A 17 -2.48 -0.92 12.93
N SER A 18 -3.60 -1.49 13.35
CA SER A 18 -4.24 -1.17 14.64
C SER A 18 -3.34 -1.53 15.83
N ARG A 19 -2.73 -2.72 15.84
CA ARG A 19 -1.80 -3.13 16.91
C ARG A 19 -0.56 -2.23 16.97
N GLN A 20 0.01 -1.91 15.82
CA GLN A 20 1.14 -1.00 15.73
C GLN A 20 0.77 0.40 16.24
N LEU A 21 -0.39 0.91 15.84
CA LEU A 21 -0.87 2.22 16.26
C LEU A 21 -1.13 2.28 17.78
N GLU A 22 -1.73 1.24 18.35
CA GLU A 22 -1.93 1.11 19.79
C GLU A 22 -0.59 1.17 20.53
N GLY A 23 0.40 0.38 20.10
CA GLY A 23 1.74 0.42 20.69
C GLY A 23 2.37 1.81 20.60
N LEU A 24 2.26 2.49 19.45
CA LEU A 24 2.82 3.83 19.27
C LEU A 24 2.13 4.84 20.20
N HIS A 25 0.81 4.80 20.30
CA HIS A 25 0.03 5.66 21.18
C HIS A 25 0.36 5.41 22.66
N THR A 26 0.47 4.15 23.08
CA THR A 26 0.91 3.79 24.45
C THR A 26 2.28 4.39 24.75
N LEU A 27 3.23 4.30 23.82
CA LEU A 27 4.56 4.86 24.04
C LEU A 27 4.54 6.40 24.09
N ILE A 28 3.77 7.04 23.21
CA ILE A 28 3.58 8.50 23.18
C ILE A 28 3.05 8.98 24.52
N ASP A 29 2.00 8.34 25.04
CA ASP A 29 1.37 8.72 26.31
C ASP A 29 2.30 8.48 27.49
N ARG A 30 2.96 7.32 27.54
CA ARG A 30 3.87 6.95 28.63
C ARG A 30 5.08 7.87 28.71
N LYS A 31 5.67 8.22 27.56
CA LYS A 31 6.90 9.01 27.47
C LYS A 31 6.67 10.49 27.20
N ARG A 32 5.40 10.91 27.09
CA ARG A 32 4.99 12.29 26.74
C ARG A 32 5.74 12.81 25.51
N ILE A 33 5.80 11.98 24.47
CA ILE A 33 6.48 12.35 23.22
C ILE A 33 5.73 13.55 22.62
N PRO A 34 6.42 14.63 22.20
CA PRO A 34 5.77 15.84 21.69
C PRO A 34 5.31 15.64 20.23
N VAL A 35 4.35 14.72 20.03
CA VAL A 35 3.72 14.42 18.74
C VAL A 35 2.21 14.40 18.92
N GLU A 36 1.50 14.95 17.94
CA GLU A 36 0.04 14.83 17.90
C GLU A 36 -0.37 13.40 17.52
N LYS A 37 -1.35 12.86 18.25
CA LYS A 37 -1.88 11.52 18.00
C LYS A 37 -2.81 11.54 16.78
N SER A 38 -2.76 10.50 15.96
CA SER A 38 -3.53 10.35 14.73
C SER A 38 -4.06 8.94 14.60
N ASP A 39 -5.33 8.78 14.25
CA ASP A 39 -5.95 7.46 14.06
C ASP A 39 -5.47 6.72 12.79
N ASP A 40 -4.73 7.41 11.91
CA ASP A 40 -4.05 6.81 10.75
C ASP A 40 -2.63 6.37 11.14
N PHE A 41 -2.39 5.05 11.09
CA PHE A 41 -1.09 4.42 11.32
C PHE A 41 0.05 5.07 10.53
N TYR A 42 -0.12 5.31 9.22
CA TYR A 42 0.96 5.86 8.40
C TYR A 42 1.24 7.31 8.77
N ARG A 43 0.20 8.10 9.08
CA ARG A 43 0.40 9.48 9.55
C ARG A 43 1.14 9.50 10.88
N GLN A 44 0.76 8.64 11.83
CA GLN A 44 1.42 8.55 13.13
C GLN A 44 2.90 8.14 13.00
N ALA A 45 3.18 7.11 12.20
CA ALA A 45 4.53 6.63 11.95
C ALA A 45 5.39 7.70 11.26
N LEU A 46 4.84 8.45 10.29
CA LEU A 46 5.54 9.55 9.63
C LEU A 46 5.82 10.72 10.58
N ALA A 47 4.88 11.06 11.46
CA ALA A 47 5.08 12.11 12.45
C ALA A 47 6.21 11.75 13.42
N LEU A 48 6.25 10.48 13.87
CA LEU A 48 7.33 9.97 14.71
C LEU A 48 8.67 9.92 13.97
N ASP A 49 8.71 9.44 12.72
CA ASP A 49 9.93 9.41 11.90
C ASP A 49 10.55 10.82 11.72
N ARG A 50 9.71 11.85 11.55
CA ARG A 50 10.16 13.25 11.48
C ARG A 50 10.77 13.74 12.79
N ILE A 51 10.18 13.41 13.93
CA ILE A 51 10.66 13.85 15.25
C ILE A 51 11.91 13.05 15.68
N VAL A 52 12.01 11.78 15.29
CA VAL A 52 13.23 10.97 15.46
C VAL A 52 14.36 11.58 14.64
N GLY A 53 14.08 11.97 13.39
CA GLY A 53 15.02 12.65 12.49
C GLY A 53 15.74 11.74 11.49
N GLU A 54 15.36 10.47 11.36
CA GLU A 54 16.02 9.53 10.43
C GLU A 54 15.43 9.57 9.00
N GLY A 55 14.12 9.79 8.89
CA GLY A 55 13.42 9.96 7.62
C GLY A 55 13.38 8.69 6.74
N ARG A 56 13.81 7.53 7.26
CA ARG A 56 13.93 6.28 6.50
C ARG A 56 12.56 5.74 6.12
N PHE A 57 11.67 5.66 7.11
CA PHE A 57 10.30 5.21 6.93
C PHE A 57 9.56 6.11 5.93
N GLY A 58 9.69 7.44 6.08
CA GLY A 58 9.07 8.42 5.20
C GLY A 58 9.54 8.32 3.75
N ARG A 59 10.84 8.13 3.49
CA ARG A 59 11.36 7.91 2.13
C ARG A 59 10.79 6.63 1.51
N CYS A 60 10.73 5.53 2.26
CA CYS A 60 10.17 4.27 1.78
C CYS A 60 8.66 4.39 1.49
N TYR A 61 7.91 4.99 2.41
CA TYR A 61 6.48 5.23 2.26
C TYR A 61 6.17 6.10 1.04
N HIS A 62 6.96 7.15 0.79
CA HIS A 62 6.78 8.01 -0.37
C HIS A 62 6.95 7.22 -1.69
N ARG A 63 7.99 6.39 -1.80
CA ARG A 63 8.22 5.53 -2.97
C ARG A 63 7.09 4.53 -3.17
N TYR A 64 6.64 3.88 -2.09
CA TYR A 64 5.51 2.97 -2.12
C TYR A 64 4.22 3.67 -2.60
N SER A 65 3.88 4.80 -1.99
CA SER A 65 2.66 5.58 -2.28
C SER A 65 2.66 6.06 -3.73
N LEU A 66 3.77 6.59 -4.22
CA LEU A 66 3.91 7.03 -5.61
C LEU A 66 3.75 5.87 -6.58
N THR A 67 4.49 4.77 -6.36
CA THR A 67 4.42 3.57 -7.21
C THR A 67 2.99 3.04 -7.28
N ARG A 68 2.32 2.90 -6.13
CA ARG A 68 0.93 2.41 -6.09
C ARG A 68 -0.03 3.34 -6.83
N LYS A 69 0.10 4.66 -6.65
CA LYS A 69 -0.72 5.66 -7.35
C LYS A 69 -0.54 5.58 -8.87
N VAL A 70 0.71 5.50 -9.34
CA VAL A 70 1.03 5.40 -10.77
C VAL A 70 0.47 4.10 -11.35
N THR A 71 0.67 2.97 -10.69
CA THR A 71 0.14 1.67 -11.16
C THR A 71 -1.39 1.67 -11.21
N VAL A 72 -2.06 2.24 -10.21
CA VAL A 72 -3.54 2.36 -10.19
C VAL A 72 -4.03 3.31 -11.28
N ALA A 73 -3.35 4.44 -11.50
CA ALA A 73 -3.70 5.38 -12.57
C ALA A 73 -3.51 4.76 -13.97
N ALA A 74 -2.42 4.01 -14.17
CA ALA A 74 -2.20 3.29 -15.43
C ALA A 74 -3.30 2.24 -15.69
N ALA A 75 -3.72 1.51 -14.65
CA ALA A 75 -4.82 0.56 -14.76
C ALA A 75 -6.16 1.26 -15.04
N SER A 76 -6.44 2.40 -14.38
CA SER A 76 -7.71 3.11 -14.53
C SER A 76 -7.90 3.73 -15.91
N ILE A 77 -6.83 4.20 -16.56
CA ILE A 77 -6.87 4.74 -17.94
C ILE A 77 -7.46 3.74 -18.93
N ILE A 78 -7.37 2.44 -18.67
CA ILE A 78 -7.82 1.40 -19.60
C ILE A 78 -9.13 0.77 -19.13
N ILE A 79 -9.25 0.49 -17.84
CA ILE A 79 -10.46 -0.11 -17.27
C ILE A 79 -11.65 0.86 -17.38
N VAL A 80 -11.45 2.16 -17.09
CA VAL A 80 -12.55 3.13 -17.06
C VAL A 80 -13.16 3.35 -18.45
N PRO A 81 -12.38 3.61 -19.52
CA PRO A 81 -12.94 3.72 -20.86
C PRO A 81 -13.54 2.42 -21.38
N ALA A 82 -12.89 1.27 -21.14
CA ALA A 82 -13.44 -0.02 -21.54
C ALA A 82 -14.79 -0.30 -20.87
N LEU A 83 -14.91 0.00 -19.58
CA LEU A 83 -16.16 -0.10 -18.84
C LEU A 83 -17.21 0.90 -19.36
N ALA A 84 -16.82 2.14 -19.65
CA ALA A 84 -17.72 3.15 -20.20
C ALA A 84 -18.28 2.74 -21.57
N VAL A 85 -17.43 2.25 -22.49
CA VAL A 85 -17.84 1.74 -23.80
C VAL A 85 -18.78 0.55 -23.64
N PHE A 86 -18.45 -0.39 -22.75
CA PHE A 86 -19.31 -1.53 -22.44
C PHE A 86 -20.68 -1.08 -21.93
N LEU A 87 -20.74 -0.16 -20.97
CA LEU A 87 -22.01 0.34 -20.44
C LEU A 87 -22.81 1.09 -21.50
N LEU A 88 -22.18 1.94 -22.31
CA LEU A 88 -22.85 2.67 -23.40
C LEU A 88 -23.41 1.73 -24.47
N SER A 89 -22.70 0.62 -24.78
CA SER A 89 -23.20 -0.41 -25.70
C SER A 89 -24.48 -1.10 -25.22
N LYS A 90 -24.79 -1.03 -23.91
CA LYS A 90 -26.03 -1.58 -23.34
C LYS A 90 -27.20 -0.61 -23.41
N VAL A 91 -26.97 0.64 -23.83
CA VAL A 91 -28.03 1.65 -23.99
C VAL A 91 -28.58 1.59 -25.44
N PRO A 92 -29.89 1.31 -25.65
CA PRO A 92 -30.45 1.08 -26.97
C PRO A 92 -30.24 2.22 -27.98
N SER A 93 -30.27 3.47 -27.50
CA SER A 93 -30.08 4.68 -28.31
C SER A 93 -28.63 4.88 -28.79
N PHE A 94 -27.65 4.21 -28.19
CA PHE A 94 -26.23 4.30 -28.57
C PHE A 94 -25.67 3.01 -29.18
N GLY A 95 -26.46 1.92 -29.20
CA GLY A 95 -26.02 0.62 -29.71
C GLY A 95 -25.69 0.60 -31.21
N GLY A 96 -26.44 1.35 -32.03
CA GLY A 96 -26.20 1.46 -33.49
C GLY A 96 -24.85 2.08 -33.84
N PRO A 97 -24.57 3.33 -33.41
CA PRO A 97 -23.29 4.01 -33.67
C PRO A 97 -22.08 3.25 -33.11
N ILE A 98 -22.23 2.63 -31.93
CA ILE A 98 -21.15 1.85 -31.31
C ILE A 98 -20.88 0.58 -32.13
N ASN A 99 -21.90 -0.13 -32.61
CA ASN A 99 -21.71 -1.30 -33.46
C ASN A 99 -21.05 -0.95 -34.80
N GLU A 100 -21.43 0.16 -35.43
CA GLU A 100 -20.79 0.61 -36.68
C GLU A 100 -19.32 0.97 -36.46
N MET A 101 -19.00 1.69 -35.38
CA MET A 101 -17.62 2.02 -35.03
C MET A 101 -16.78 0.77 -34.72
N THR A 102 -17.39 -0.22 -34.06
CA THR A 102 -16.75 -1.51 -33.75
C THR A 102 -16.54 -2.34 -35.02
N ALA A 103 -17.48 -2.31 -35.95
CA ALA A 103 -17.36 -2.99 -37.25
C ALA A 103 -16.25 -2.37 -38.12
N LEU A 104 -16.10 -1.04 -38.07
CA LEU A 104 -15.01 -0.31 -38.73
C LEU A 104 -13.64 -0.64 -38.12
N LEU A 105 -13.58 -0.79 -36.79
CA LEU A 105 -12.38 -1.28 -36.09
C LEU A 105 -12.05 -2.74 -36.43
N MET A 106 -13.07 -3.57 -36.69
CA MET A 106 -12.92 -4.97 -37.09
C MET A 106 -12.68 -5.18 -38.60
N SER A 107 -12.73 -4.13 -39.43
CA SER A 107 -12.56 -4.28 -40.89
C SER A 107 -11.17 -4.83 -41.27
N ASP A 108 -10.16 -4.59 -40.42
CA ASP A 108 -8.84 -5.21 -40.48
C ASP A 108 -8.55 -5.97 -39.19
N PHE A 109 -9.35 -7.01 -38.96
CA PHE A 109 -9.35 -7.81 -37.73
C PHE A 109 -7.94 -8.30 -37.34
N MET A 110 -7.12 -8.72 -38.31
CA MET A 110 -5.76 -9.22 -38.02
C MET A 110 -4.85 -8.11 -37.48
N ARG A 111 -4.88 -6.92 -38.08
CA ARG A 111 -4.11 -5.77 -37.59
C ARG A 111 -4.61 -5.27 -36.24
N PHE A 112 -5.93 -5.26 -36.05
CA PHE A 112 -6.56 -4.89 -34.79
C PHE A 112 -6.14 -5.83 -33.65
N VAL A 113 -6.25 -7.15 -33.87
CA VAL A 113 -5.85 -8.16 -32.88
C VAL A 113 -4.37 -8.06 -32.56
N TYR A 114 -3.50 -7.82 -33.54
CA TYR A 114 -2.07 -7.64 -33.29
C TYR A 114 -1.79 -6.42 -32.42
N ILE A 115 -2.32 -5.24 -32.79
CA ILE A 115 -2.08 -3.99 -32.04
C ILE A 115 -2.65 -4.09 -30.62
N VAL A 116 -3.91 -4.49 -30.47
CA VAL A 116 -4.58 -4.59 -29.17
C VAL A 116 -3.95 -5.70 -28.33
N GLY A 117 -3.60 -6.83 -28.93
CA GLY A 117 -2.94 -7.94 -28.26
C GLY A 117 -1.57 -7.57 -27.71
N THR A 118 -0.71 -6.96 -28.55
CA THR A 118 0.62 -6.50 -28.12
C THR A 118 0.51 -5.39 -27.07
N ALA A 119 -0.35 -4.39 -27.28
CA ALA A 119 -0.55 -3.32 -26.31
C ALA A 119 -1.05 -3.83 -24.96
N SER A 120 -2.03 -4.75 -24.96
CA SER A 120 -2.56 -5.36 -23.74
C SER A 120 -1.53 -6.23 -23.05
N GLY A 121 -0.72 -6.98 -23.81
CA GLY A 121 0.37 -7.80 -23.26
C GLY A 121 1.45 -6.96 -22.57
N VAL A 122 1.91 -5.89 -23.22
CA VAL A 122 2.88 -4.94 -22.64
C VAL A 122 2.30 -4.27 -21.39
N LEU A 123 1.05 -3.82 -21.44
CA LEU A 123 0.38 -3.23 -20.29
C LEU A 123 0.30 -4.23 -19.12
N LEU A 124 -0.14 -5.46 -19.37
CA LEU A 124 -0.24 -6.48 -18.33
C LEU A 124 1.11 -6.74 -17.68
N LEU A 125 2.18 -6.78 -18.47
CA LEU A 125 3.54 -6.91 -17.96
C LEU A 125 3.91 -5.74 -17.04
N VAL A 126 3.66 -4.49 -17.46
CA VAL A 126 3.92 -3.28 -16.66
C VAL A 126 3.12 -3.30 -15.36
N LEU A 127 1.84 -3.65 -15.41
CA LEU A 127 0.98 -3.75 -14.23
C LEU A 127 1.43 -4.87 -13.29
N ALA A 128 1.83 -6.03 -13.82
CA ALA A 128 2.34 -7.13 -13.02
C ALA A 128 3.64 -6.74 -12.30
N VAL A 129 4.61 -6.18 -13.04
CA VAL A 129 5.86 -5.68 -12.46
C VAL A 129 5.59 -4.60 -11.41
N GLY A 130 4.74 -3.62 -11.72
CA GLY A 130 4.36 -2.57 -10.77
C GLY A 130 3.66 -3.11 -9.52
N HIS A 131 2.82 -4.14 -9.66
CA HIS A 131 2.18 -4.81 -8.54
C HIS A 131 3.21 -5.50 -7.65
N PHE A 132 4.09 -6.34 -8.20
CA PHE A 132 5.13 -7.03 -7.42
C PHE A 132 6.10 -6.05 -6.76
N TYR A 133 6.50 -5.00 -7.48
CA TYR A 133 7.37 -3.96 -6.94
C TYR A 133 6.72 -3.18 -5.79
N SER A 134 5.45 -2.78 -5.93
CA SER A 134 4.72 -2.11 -4.84
C SER A 134 4.54 -3.02 -3.61
N ARG A 135 4.33 -4.32 -3.81
CA ARG A 135 4.25 -5.30 -2.72
C ARG A 135 5.58 -5.49 -2.01
N ALA A 136 6.69 -5.54 -2.75
CA ALA A 136 8.03 -5.60 -2.16
C ALA A 136 8.33 -4.34 -1.31
N LEU A 137 7.95 -3.16 -1.80
CA LEU A 137 8.07 -1.92 -1.03
C LEU A 137 7.18 -1.92 0.22
N LEU A 138 5.95 -2.43 0.14
CA LEU A 138 5.06 -2.54 1.29
C LEU A 138 5.65 -3.48 2.36
N ASN A 139 6.13 -4.65 1.97
CA ASN A 139 6.77 -5.60 2.89
C ASN A 139 8.00 -4.99 3.56
N ARG A 140 8.80 -4.24 2.78
CA ARG A 140 9.96 -3.52 3.33
C ARG A 140 9.55 -2.42 4.30
N LEU A 141 8.47 -1.70 3.99
CA LEU A 141 7.94 -0.63 4.83
C LEU A 141 7.44 -1.15 6.18
N LEU A 142 6.67 -2.24 6.17
CA LEU A 142 6.03 -2.81 7.37
C LEU A 142 6.92 -3.76 8.15
N GLY A 143 8.02 -4.24 7.57
CA GLY A 143 9.03 -5.05 8.26
C GLY A 143 10.21 -4.19 8.69
N PRO A 144 11.33 -4.21 7.96
CA PRO A 144 12.61 -3.65 8.42
C PRO A 144 12.57 -2.14 8.65
N GLU A 145 11.90 -1.35 7.82
CA GLU A 145 11.88 0.11 8.02
C GLU A 145 11.01 0.50 9.22
N LEU A 146 9.95 -0.26 9.52
CA LEU A 146 9.14 -0.07 10.72
C LEU A 146 9.88 -0.54 11.98
N ALA A 147 10.57 -1.68 11.91
CA ALA A 147 11.40 -2.19 13.00
C ALA A 147 12.50 -1.18 13.38
N HIS A 148 13.17 -0.61 12.37
CA HIS A 148 14.14 0.47 12.59
C HIS A 148 13.49 1.71 13.21
N LEU A 149 12.32 2.13 12.71
CA LEU A 149 11.59 3.25 13.31
C LEU A 149 11.31 2.98 14.79
N TRP A 150 10.83 1.79 15.12
CA TRP A 150 10.62 1.35 16.51
C TRP A 150 11.87 1.43 17.35
N GLN A 151 12.98 0.86 16.88
CA GLN A 151 14.27 0.90 17.57
C GLN A 151 14.73 2.33 17.80
N SER A 152 14.59 3.21 16.81
CA SER A 152 15.02 4.60 16.91
C SER A 152 14.15 5.41 17.87
N ILE A 153 12.83 5.13 17.92
CA ILE A 153 11.94 5.70 18.92
C ILE A 153 12.33 5.19 20.32
N ILE A 154 12.50 3.89 20.49
CA ILE A 154 12.83 3.27 21.79
C ILE A 154 14.18 3.77 22.30
N ARG A 155 15.22 3.81 21.45
CA ARG A 155 16.53 4.37 21.79
C ARG A 155 16.46 5.81 22.29
N LYS A 156 15.54 6.61 21.73
CA LYS A 156 15.42 8.05 22.06
C LYS A 156 14.57 8.33 23.29
N TRP A 157 13.49 7.57 23.52
CA TRP A 157 12.51 7.87 24.57
C TRP A 157 12.31 6.77 25.62
N ALA A 158 12.71 5.53 25.34
CA ALA A 158 12.59 4.40 26.25
C ALA A 158 13.84 3.51 26.26
N PRO A 159 15.04 4.08 26.50
CA PRO A 159 16.30 3.33 26.45
C PRO A 159 16.35 2.16 27.43
N GLU A 160 15.55 2.19 28.50
CA GLU A 160 15.42 1.08 29.45
C GLU A 160 14.86 -0.20 28.81
N LEU A 161 14.11 -0.10 27.71
CA LEU A 161 13.55 -1.24 26.99
C LEU A 161 14.56 -1.86 26.01
N GLN A 162 15.65 -1.15 25.69
CA GLN A 162 16.60 -1.52 24.62
C GLN A 162 17.22 -2.92 24.77
N HIS A 163 17.26 -3.46 25.99
CA HIS A 163 17.91 -4.72 26.32
C HIS A 163 16.94 -5.93 26.29
N GLN A 164 15.67 -5.71 25.96
CA GLN A 164 14.67 -6.77 25.94
C GLN A 164 14.75 -7.60 24.66
N ALA A 165 14.54 -8.91 24.80
CA ALA A 165 14.69 -9.88 23.71
C ALA A 165 13.75 -9.65 22.50
N ALA A 166 12.63 -8.93 22.66
CA ALA A 166 11.75 -8.58 21.55
C ALA A 166 12.40 -7.60 20.55
N LEU A 167 13.35 -6.79 21.02
CA LEU A 167 14.06 -5.81 20.19
C LEU A 167 15.21 -6.41 19.38
N SER A 168 15.69 -7.61 19.75
CA SER A 168 16.76 -8.31 19.01
C SER A 168 16.25 -9.11 17.82
N ARG A 169 14.93 -9.32 17.72
CA ARG A 169 14.29 -10.05 16.63
C ARG A 169 13.85 -9.17 15.46
N ASP A 170 13.95 -7.85 15.59
CA ASP A 170 13.53 -6.87 14.58
C ASP A 170 12.09 -7.08 14.08
N ASP A 171 11.21 -7.66 14.91
CA ASP A 171 9.81 -7.89 14.57
C ASP A 171 8.93 -6.76 15.15
N PRO A 172 8.33 -5.92 14.30
CA PRO A 172 7.46 -4.84 14.74
C PRO A 172 6.27 -5.31 15.59
N ASP A 173 5.72 -6.50 15.33
CA ASP A 173 4.56 -7.01 16.08
C ASP A 173 4.95 -7.42 17.50
N GLU A 174 6.11 -8.05 17.68
CA GLU A 174 6.63 -8.38 19.01
C GLU A 174 6.98 -7.10 19.81
N ILE A 175 7.57 -6.10 19.15
CA ILE A 175 7.93 -4.82 19.79
C ILE A 175 6.67 -4.07 20.25
N ALA A 176 5.65 -3.96 19.39
CA ALA A 176 4.40 -3.29 19.75
C ALA A 176 3.69 -4.00 20.92
N ALA A 177 3.60 -5.33 20.90
CA ALA A 177 3.01 -6.11 21.97
C ALA A 177 3.76 -5.94 23.30
N LEU A 178 5.09 -5.88 23.26
CA LEU A 178 5.91 -5.64 24.44
C LEU A 178 5.61 -4.28 25.09
N ILE A 179 5.49 -3.22 24.28
CA ILE A 179 5.20 -1.87 24.79
C ILE A 179 3.84 -1.81 25.47
N VAL A 180 2.82 -2.41 24.85
CA VAL A 180 1.46 -2.47 25.41
C VAL A 180 1.44 -3.28 26.71
N ASN A 181 2.14 -4.41 26.76
CA ASN A 181 2.16 -5.27 27.94
C ASN A 181 2.96 -4.67 29.11
N CYS A 182 3.99 -3.86 28.86
CA CYS A 182 4.70 -3.13 29.92
C CYS A 182 3.86 -2.04 30.62
N GLN A 183 2.60 -1.84 30.22
CA GLN A 183 1.65 -0.93 30.86
C GLN A 183 0.81 -1.60 31.97
N ARG A 184 0.74 -2.94 31.99
CA ARG A 184 0.09 -3.71 33.07
C ARG A 184 1.08 -4.06 34.16
#